data_AF-A0A2A2QGG0-F1
#
_entry.id   AF-A0A2A2QGG0-F1
#
_cell.length_a   1.000
_cell.length_b   1.000
_cell.length_c   1.000
_cell.angle_alpha   90.00
_cell.angle_beta   90.00
_cell.angle_gamma   90.00
#
_symmetry.space_group_name_H-M   'P 1'
#
loop_
_entity.id
_entity.type
_entity.pdbx_description
1 polymer ?
#
loop_
_entity_poly.entity_id
_entity_poly.type
_entity_poly.pdbx_seq_one_letter_code
_entity_poly.pdbx_strand_id
1 'polypeptide(L)'
;MDEIFFRYYKVSEELGEGFFSEFKAGLAKACRNPGFFHFDACGLRRCNLERFPYHFLYDIRDGTLRIWVLRHNQRRPSFGIRRFGR
;
A
#
# COMPACT_ATOMS: atom_id res chain seq x y z
N MET A 1 -4.17 -9.31 -1.70
CA MET A 1 -2.77 -8.97 -1.38
C MET A 1 -1.87 -10.01 -2.01
N ASP A 2 -2.19 -11.28 -1.80
CA ASP A 2 -1.46 -12.47 -2.28
C ASP A 2 -1.22 -12.49 -3.79
N GLU A 3 -2.19 -12.06 -4.61
CA GLU A 3 -2.04 -12.05 -6.07
C GLU A 3 -0.93 -11.09 -6.57
N ILE A 4 -0.69 -9.98 -5.85
CA ILE A 4 0.37 -9.01 -6.20
C ILE A 4 1.74 -9.59 -5.88
N PHE A 5 1.89 -10.13 -4.66
CA PHE A 5 3.11 -10.79 -4.22
C PHE A 5 3.45 -11.96 -5.16
N PHE A 6 2.49 -12.82 -5.44
CA PHE A 6 2.69 -13.99 -6.29
C PHE A 6 3.16 -13.64 -7.70
N ARG A 7 2.72 -12.52 -8.28
CA ARG A 7 3.23 -12.06 -9.59
C ARG A 7 4.72 -11.72 -9.55
N TYR A 8 5.19 -11.07 -8.48
CA TYR A 8 6.60 -10.70 -8.36
C TYR A 8 7.47 -11.91 -8.05
N TYR A 9 7.05 -12.78 -7.14
CA TYR A 9 7.74 -14.05 -6.86
C TYR A 9 7.78 -14.99 -8.07
N LYS A 10 6.78 -14.94 -8.97
CA LYS A 10 6.82 -15.67 -10.25
C LYS A 10 7.85 -15.17 -11.25
N VAL A 11 8.25 -13.89 -11.17
CA VAL A 11 9.28 -13.33 -12.05
C VAL A 11 10.67 -13.69 -11.51
N SER A 12 10.88 -13.49 -10.20
CA SER A 12 12.08 -13.89 -9.48
C SER A 12 11.84 -13.77 -7.98
N GLU A 13 12.45 -14.65 -7.19
CA GLU A 13 12.44 -14.59 -5.73
C GLU A 13 13.03 -13.26 -5.22
N GLU A 14 14.13 -12.79 -5.80
CA GLU A 14 14.76 -11.51 -5.45
C GLU A 14 13.82 -10.32 -5.66
N LEU A 15 12.99 -10.38 -6.72
CA LEU A 15 12.03 -9.32 -7.02
C LEU A 15 10.84 -9.34 -6.04
N GLY A 16 10.39 -10.53 -5.65
CA GLY A 16 9.39 -10.73 -4.60
C GLY A 16 9.86 -10.19 -3.24
N GLU A 17 11.07 -10.57 -2.82
CA GLU A 17 11.69 -10.09 -1.59
C GLU A 17 11.92 -8.57 -1.61
N GLY A 18 12.37 -8.02 -2.74
CA GLY A 18 12.53 -6.58 -2.92
C GLY A 18 11.22 -5.82 -2.72
N PHE A 19 10.13 -6.33 -3.30
CA PHE A 19 8.80 -5.75 -3.13
C PHE A 19 8.32 -5.83 -1.68
N PHE A 20 8.48 -7.00 -1.04
CA PHE A 20 8.07 -7.20 0.34
C PHE A 20 8.87 -6.34 1.33
N SER A 21 10.18 -6.20 1.10
CA SER A 21 11.05 -5.35 1.90
C SER A 21 10.63 -3.89 1.83
N GLU A 22 10.36 -3.35 0.63
CA GLU A 22 9.90 -1.97 0.49
C GLU A 22 8.52 -1.74 1.10
N PHE A 23 7.61 -2.70 0.92
CA PHE A 23 6.30 -2.66 1.58
C PHE A 23 6.43 -2.61 3.11
N LYS A 24 7.29 -3.46 3.70
CA LYS A 24 7.59 -3.43 5.15
C LYS A 24 8.23 -2.11 5.58
N ALA A 25 9.10 -1.52 4.77
CA ALA A 25 9.70 -0.22 5.06
C ALA A 25 8.64 0.90 5.10
N GLY A 26 7.71 0.92 4.14
CA GLY A 26 6.57 1.83 4.14
C GLY A 26 5.68 1.66 5.36
N LEU A 27 5.36 0.42 5.71
CA LEU A 27 4.64 0.07 6.94
C LEU A 27 5.34 0.59 8.19
N ALA A 28 6.64 0.35 8.33
CA ALA A 28 7.41 0.80 9.49
C ALA A 28 7.47 2.33 9.60
N LYS A 29 7.47 3.06 8.49
CA LYS A 29 7.33 4.53 8.49
C LYS A 29 5.93 4.93 8.98
N ALA A 30 4.89 4.28 8.46
CA ALA A 30 3.51 4.59 8.80
C ALA A 30 3.17 4.21 10.26
N CYS A 31 3.75 3.15 10.83
CA CYS A 31 3.58 2.81 12.24
C CYS A 31 4.34 3.78 13.16
N ARG A 32 5.56 4.21 12.77
CA ARG A 32 6.36 5.15 13.58
C ARG A 32 5.78 6.56 13.60
N ASN A 33 5.28 7.02 12.45
CA ASN A 33 4.59 8.30 12.35
C ASN A 33 3.36 8.14 11.45
N PRO A 34 2.21 7.77 12.02
CA PRO A 34 0.98 7.58 11.26
C PRO A 34 0.52 8.84 10.52
N GLY A 35 0.91 10.02 11.01
CA GLY A 35 0.61 11.33 10.43
C GLY A 35 1.47 11.72 9.21
N PHE A 36 2.55 10.98 8.92
CA PHE A 36 3.57 11.36 7.95
C PHE A 36 3.06 11.43 6.50
N PHE A 37 2.20 10.51 6.10
CA PHE A 37 1.73 10.40 4.72
C PHE A 37 0.52 11.28 4.43
N HIS A 38 0.50 11.91 3.27
CA HIS A 38 -0.61 12.76 2.82
C HIS A 38 -1.90 11.98 2.60
N PHE A 39 -3.03 12.68 2.69
CA PHE A 39 -4.33 12.13 2.32
C PHE A 39 -4.49 12.05 0.80
N ASP A 40 -5.09 10.95 0.34
CA ASP A 40 -5.62 10.79 -1.02
C ASP A 40 -7.04 11.40 -1.07
N ALA A 41 -7.57 11.62 -2.27
CA ALA A 41 -8.91 12.18 -2.50
C ALA A 41 -10.05 11.37 -1.86
N CYS A 42 -9.80 10.10 -1.50
CA CYS A 42 -10.75 9.26 -0.75
C CYS A 42 -10.71 9.45 0.77
N GLY A 43 -9.88 10.36 1.30
CA GLY A 43 -9.75 10.62 2.74
C GLY A 43 -8.89 9.62 3.51
N LEU A 44 -8.23 8.69 2.82
CA LEU A 44 -7.25 7.75 3.39
C LEU A 44 -5.84 8.28 3.20
N ARG A 45 -4.90 7.92 4.07
CA ARG A 45 -3.48 8.25 3.88
C ARG A 45 -2.84 7.34 2.85
N ARG A 46 -1.95 7.90 2.03
CA ARG A 46 -1.31 7.18 0.91
C ARG A 46 0.20 7.07 1.10
N CYS A 47 0.68 5.83 1.14
CA CYS A 47 2.11 5.51 1.09
C CYS A 47 2.46 4.93 -0.29
N ASN A 48 3.29 5.63 -1.04
CA ASN A 48 3.85 5.10 -2.29
C ASN A 48 5.06 4.22 -1.99
N LEU A 49 5.18 3.11 -2.71
CA LEU A 49 6.45 2.40 -2.85
C LEU A 49 7.25 3.18 -3.92
N GLU A 50 8.52 3.48 -3.66
CA GLU A 50 9.39 4.28 -4.51
C GLU A 50 9.95 3.44 -5.67
N ARG A 51 10.35 2.20 -5.41
CA ARG A 51 10.94 1.28 -6.40
C ARG A 51 9.88 0.54 -7.21
N PHE A 52 8.70 0.29 -6.63
CA PHE A 52 7.60 -0.37 -7.32
C PHE A 52 6.44 0.59 -7.59
N PRO A 53 5.75 0.49 -8.74
CA PRO A 53 4.64 1.37 -9.10
C PRO A 53 3.36 1.02 -8.34
N TYR A 54 3.45 0.84 -7.03
CA TYR A 54 2.38 0.49 -6.11
C TYR A 54 2.29 1.51 -4.98
N HIS A 55 1.10 1.64 -4.40
CA HIS A 55 0.87 2.36 -3.17
C HIS A 55 -0.15 1.61 -2.33
N PHE A 56 -0.10 1.82 -1.03
CA PHE A 56 -1.17 1.40 -0.14
C PHE A 56 -1.88 2.58 0.50
N LEU A 57 -3.17 2.39 0.73
CA LEU A 57 -4.01 3.33 1.45
C LEU A 57 -4.30 2.77 2.84
N TYR A 58 -4.23 3.62 3.85
CA TYR A 58 -4.48 3.24 5.23
C TYR A 58 -5.20 4.35 6.00
N ASP A 59 -5.88 3.98 7.08
CA ASP A 59 -6.33 4.90 8.12
C ASP A 59 -5.81 4.47 9.49
N ILE A 60 -6.07 5.30 10.49
CA ILE A 60 -5.70 5.06 11.87
C ILE A 60 -7.01 5.06 12.66
N ARG A 61 -7.31 3.95 13.32
CA ARG A 61 -8.49 3.83 14.20
C ARG A 61 -8.05 3.16 15.48
N ASP A 62 -8.44 3.74 16.61
CA ASP A 62 -8.16 3.19 17.95
C ASP A 62 -6.67 2.85 18.16
N GLY A 63 -5.78 3.74 17.70
CA GLY A 63 -4.33 3.56 17.79
C GLY A 63 -3.74 2.50 16.86
N THR A 64 -4.56 1.84 16.03
CA THR A 64 -4.14 0.79 15.11
C THR A 64 -4.10 1.32 13.68
N LEU A 65 -3.07 0.93 12.94
CA LEU A 65 -2.94 1.23 11.51
C LEU A 65 -3.67 0.16 10.70
N ARG A 66 -4.73 0.56 9.98
CA ARG A 66 -5.50 -0.35 9.13
C ARG A 66 -5.21 -0.06 7.67
N ILE A 67 -4.60 -1.03 6.99
CA ILE A 67 -4.38 -0.97 5.55
C ILE A 67 -5.66 -1.41 4.84
N TRP A 68 -6.19 -0.55 3.97
CA TRP A 68 -7.40 -0.84 3.22
C TRP A 68 -7.12 -1.49 1.87
N VAL A 69 -6.10 -1.02 1.16
CA VAL A 69 -5.75 -1.55 -0.16
C VAL A 69 -4.28 -1.33 -0.46
N LEU A 70 -3.66 -2.30 -1.13
CA LEU A 70 -2.38 -2.18 -1.82
C LEU A 70 -2.65 -2.34 -3.32
N ARG A 71 -2.32 -1.34 -4.12
CA ARG A 71 -2.69 -1.30 -5.55
C ARG A 71 -1.66 -0.58 -6.40
N HIS A 72 -1.68 -0.89 -7.69
CA HIS A 72 -0.78 -0.30 -8.68
C HIS A 72 -1.21 1.14 -9.03
N ASN A 73 -0.25 2.05 -9.19
CA ASN A 73 -0.46 3.48 -9.40
C ASN A 73 -1.30 3.81 -10.64
N GLN A 74 -1.05 3.12 -11.77
CA GLN A 74 -1.68 3.41 -13.06
C GLN A 74 -2.67 2.35 -13.53
N ARG A 75 -2.53 1.09 -13.10
CA ARG A 75 -3.16 -0.02 -13.84
C ARG A 75 -4.68 -0.10 -13.68
N ARG A 76 -5.26 0.45 -12.59
CA ARG A 76 -6.69 0.76 -12.37
C ARG A 76 -6.86 1.68 -11.13
N PRO A 77 -6.80 3.01 -11.27
CA PRO A 77 -6.87 3.93 -10.11
C PRO A 77 -8.19 3.86 -9.34
N SER A 78 -9.26 3.31 -9.92
CA SER A 78 -10.56 3.09 -9.26
C SER A 78 -10.68 1.77 -8.50
N PHE A 79 -9.72 0.84 -8.62
CA PHE A 79 -9.77 -0.44 -7.92
C PHE A 79 -9.63 -0.23 -6.40
N GLY A 80 -10.59 -0.75 -5.64
CA GLY A 80 -10.69 -0.55 -4.18
C GLY A 80 -11.50 0.68 -3.76
N ILE A 81 -11.67 1.72 -4.61
CA ILE A 81 -12.37 2.96 -4.23
C ILE A 81 -13.85 2.71 -3.93
N ARG A 82 -14.47 1.77 -4.67
CA ARG A 82 -15.90 1.42 -4.52
C ARG A 82 -16.25 0.73 -3.19
N ARG A 83 -15.25 0.28 -2.41
CA ARG A 83 -15.46 -0.26 -1.06
C ARG A 83 -15.55 0.84 0.01
N PHE A 84 -15.28 2.09 -0.36
CA PHE A 84 -15.31 3.26 0.52
C PHE A 84 -16.54 4.16 0.24
N GLY A 85 -17.59 3.60 -0.39
CA GLY A 85 -18.89 4.26 -0.45
C GLY A 85 -19.46 4.37 0.96
N ARG A 86 -19.78 5.61 1.34
CA ARG A 86 -20.58 5.94 2.52
C ARG A 86 -21.95 5.29 2.44
#